data_AF-A0A8C5DY44-F1
#
_entry.id   AF-A0A8C5DY44-F1
#
_cell.length_a   1.000
_cell.length_b   1.000
_cell.length_c   1.000
_cell.angle_alpha   90.00
_cell.angle_beta   90.00
_cell.angle_gamma   90.00
#
_symmetry.space_group_name_H-M   'P 1'
#
loop_
_entity.id
_entity.type
_entity.pdbx_description
1 polymer ?
#
loop_
_entity_poly.entity_id
_entity_poly.type
_entity_poly.pdbx_seq_one_letter_code
_entity_poly.pdbx_strand_id
1 'polypeptide(L)'
;MVFVFLLLRLSDHVYEQRLQTAADNFIAAASKLPRVSGCLPPCGFQSSGAEYNCITCQYDSCEFPLDCPVETINVTEGSRSQIRCNETFNISEDVEVIWRFAEEIKTQQVDQFKEVTVGDDRLYSIPSTRLHHQGTYQCELYSAERSIVRLYFYLSVTPRVKVGRSQLQELFDRSLLPRGRFVPEPASAPSSALTLLLLICLTASLLLFLLSLG
;
A
#
# COMPACT_ATOMS: atom_id res chain seq x y z
N MET A 1 -46.51 -48.81 -25.58
CA MET A 1 -45.13 -48.29 -25.75
C MET A 1 -45.09 -46.76 -26.00
N VAL A 2 -46.01 -46.20 -26.81
CA VAL A 2 -46.10 -44.74 -27.08
C VAL A 2 -46.41 -43.88 -25.83
N PHE A 3 -47.29 -44.37 -24.94
CA PHE A 3 -47.72 -43.62 -23.74
C PHE A 3 -46.62 -43.46 -22.68
N VAL A 4 -45.73 -44.47 -22.55
CA VAL A 4 -44.58 -44.44 -21.62
C VAL A 4 -43.52 -43.43 -22.09
N PHE A 5 -43.29 -43.34 -23.40
CA PHE A 5 -42.38 -42.35 -23.99
C PHE A 5 -42.88 -40.90 -23.84
N LEU A 6 -44.21 -40.69 -23.88
CA LEU A 6 -44.80 -39.36 -23.67
C LEU A 6 -44.70 -38.91 -22.21
N LEU A 7 -44.92 -39.81 -21.26
CA LEU A 7 -44.77 -39.53 -19.82
C LEU A 7 -43.33 -39.20 -19.42
N LEU A 8 -42.33 -39.89 -20.00
CA LEU A 8 -40.92 -39.55 -19.80
C LEU A 8 -40.60 -38.13 -20.33
N ARG A 9 -41.03 -37.79 -21.56
CA ARG A 9 -40.85 -36.44 -22.14
C ARG A 9 -41.58 -35.33 -21.39
N LEU A 10 -42.77 -35.58 -20.85
CA LEU A 10 -43.51 -34.63 -20.01
C LEU A 10 -42.83 -34.45 -18.65
N SER A 11 -42.28 -35.52 -18.07
CA SER A 11 -41.50 -35.42 -16.83
C SER A 11 -40.21 -34.65 -17.02
N ASP A 12 -39.54 -34.81 -18.17
CA ASP A 12 -38.35 -34.05 -18.55
C ASP A 12 -38.69 -32.57 -18.71
N HIS A 13 -39.80 -32.23 -19.38
CA HIS A 13 -40.19 -30.83 -19.55
C HIS A 13 -40.56 -30.14 -18.21
N VAL A 14 -41.25 -30.84 -17.31
CA VAL A 14 -41.58 -30.30 -15.97
C VAL A 14 -40.32 -30.16 -15.12
N TYR A 15 -39.38 -31.10 -15.22
CA TYR A 15 -38.09 -31.04 -14.52
C TYR A 15 -37.25 -29.86 -15.04
N GLU A 16 -37.08 -29.73 -16.35
CA GLU A 16 -36.35 -28.63 -16.98
C GLU A 16 -36.95 -27.27 -16.63
N GLN A 17 -38.28 -27.14 -16.65
CA GLN A 17 -38.94 -25.89 -16.27
C GLN A 17 -38.67 -25.51 -14.81
N ARG A 18 -38.68 -26.49 -13.89
CA ARG A 18 -38.37 -26.26 -12.48
C ARG A 18 -36.90 -25.89 -12.27
N LEU A 19 -35.99 -26.57 -12.98
CA LEU A 19 -34.56 -26.28 -12.95
C LEU A 19 -34.27 -24.86 -13.45
N GLN A 20 -34.88 -24.47 -14.57
CA GLN A 20 -34.74 -23.12 -15.10
C GLN A 20 -35.27 -22.06 -14.12
N THR A 21 -36.45 -22.30 -13.53
CA THR A 21 -37.01 -21.38 -12.54
C THR A 21 -36.08 -21.24 -11.32
N ALA A 22 -35.46 -22.34 -10.87
CA ALA A 22 -34.50 -22.30 -9.78
C ALA A 22 -33.22 -21.54 -10.16
N ALA A 23 -32.71 -21.73 -11.38
CA ALA A 23 -31.55 -21.00 -11.89
C ALA A 23 -31.83 -19.49 -11.99
N ASP A 24 -32.99 -19.10 -12.52
CA ASP A 24 -33.39 -17.69 -12.63
C ASP A 24 -33.51 -17.03 -11.25
N ASN A 25 -34.11 -17.73 -10.29
CA ASN A 25 -34.20 -17.28 -8.89
C ASN A 25 -32.81 -17.14 -8.26
N PHE A 26 -31.90 -18.09 -8.51
CA PHE A 26 -30.53 -18.03 -8.03
C PHE A 26 -29.78 -16.82 -8.63
N ILE A 27 -29.88 -16.59 -9.94
CA ILE A 27 -29.25 -15.44 -10.62
C ILE A 27 -29.80 -14.12 -10.06
N ALA A 28 -31.12 -14.04 -9.85
CA ALA A 28 -31.77 -12.86 -9.27
C ALA A 28 -31.33 -12.59 -7.82
N ALA A 29 -30.99 -13.64 -7.06
CA ALA A 29 -30.43 -13.51 -5.71
C ALA A 29 -28.94 -13.14 -5.75
N ALA A 30 -28.15 -13.85 -6.55
CA ALA A 30 -26.70 -13.66 -6.68
C ALA A 30 -26.35 -12.28 -7.23
N SER A 31 -27.13 -11.74 -8.16
CA SER A 31 -26.93 -10.39 -8.72
C SER A 31 -27.11 -9.26 -7.71
N LYS A 32 -27.73 -9.52 -6.55
CA LYS A 32 -27.87 -8.56 -5.45
C LYS A 32 -26.69 -8.58 -4.49
N LEU A 33 -25.81 -9.59 -4.59
CA LEU A 33 -24.62 -9.67 -3.73
C LEU A 33 -23.60 -8.61 -4.13
N PRO A 34 -22.87 -8.03 -3.16
CA PRO A 34 -21.81 -7.08 -3.46
C PRO A 34 -20.70 -7.77 -4.27
N ARG A 35 -20.11 -7.03 -5.20
CA ARG A 35 -18.91 -7.46 -5.93
C ARG A 35 -17.74 -7.45 -4.94
N VAL A 36 -17.07 -8.58 -4.77
CA VAL A 36 -15.87 -8.69 -3.96
C VAL A 36 -14.64 -8.23 -4.75
N SER A 37 -13.66 -7.66 -4.07
CA SER A 37 -12.39 -7.21 -4.66
C SER A 37 -11.44 -8.37 -5.02
N GLY A 38 -11.76 -9.59 -4.56
CA GLY A 38 -10.88 -10.75 -4.61
C GLY A 38 -9.80 -10.71 -3.52
N CYS A 39 -9.08 -11.82 -3.38
CA CYS A 39 -7.98 -11.97 -2.44
C CYS A 39 -6.69 -11.29 -2.94
N LEU A 40 -6.01 -10.51 -2.10
CA LEU A 40 -4.76 -9.82 -2.45
C LEU A 40 -3.54 -10.49 -1.78
N PRO A 41 -2.73 -11.30 -2.50
CA PRO A 41 -1.52 -11.89 -1.93
C PRO A 41 -0.47 -10.82 -1.57
N PRO A 42 0.53 -11.13 -0.70
CA PRO A 42 0.94 -12.46 -0.26
C PRO A 42 0.50 -12.88 1.15
N CYS A 43 -0.12 -11.99 1.93
CA CYS A 43 -0.33 -12.17 3.36
C CYS A 43 -1.62 -11.50 3.84
N GLY A 44 -2.00 -11.81 5.08
CA GLY A 44 -3.14 -11.20 5.78
C GLY A 44 -4.46 -11.94 5.57
N PHE A 45 -5.33 -11.84 6.57
CA PHE A 45 -6.67 -12.43 6.57
C PHE A 45 -7.68 -11.46 5.98
N GLN A 46 -8.32 -11.84 4.87
CA GLN A 46 -9.16 -10.93 4.07
C GLN A 46 -10.58 -11.47 3.89
N SER A 47 -11.36 -11.50 4.97
CA SER A 47 -12.72 -12.07 4.94
C SER A 47 -13.66 -11.37 3.94
N SER A 48 -13.44 -10.09 3.65
CA SER A 48 -14.22 -9.33 2.66
C SER A 48 -13.89 -9.68 1.21
N GLY A 49 -12.73 -10.30 0.96
CA GLY A 49 -12.29 -10.71 -0.38
C GLY A 49 -12.76 -12.11 -0.76
N ALA A 50 -13.33 -12.86 0.19
CA ALA A 50 -13.65 -14.27 0.01
C ALA A 50 -14.71 -14.48 -1.09
N GLU A 51 -14.47 -15.45 -1.97
CA GLU A 51 -15.32 -15.73 -3.14
C GLU A 51 -15.63 -17.22 -3.27
N TYR A 52 -16.85 -17.54 -3.70
CA TYR A 52 -17.21 -18.89 -4.12
C TYR A 52 -17.14 -19.00 -5.64
N ASN A 53 -16.18 -19.78 -6.14
CA ASN A 53 -16.04 -20.05 -7.56
C ASN A 53 -17.08 -21.09 -8.01
N CYS A 54 -18.08 -20.65 -8.76
CA CYS A 54 -19.17 -21.50 -9.23
C CYS A 54 -18.74 -22.55 -10.28
N ILE A 55 -17.60 -22.34 -10.97
CA ILE A 55 -17.09 -23.26 -11.99
C ILE A 55 -16.30 -24.39 -11.34
N THR A 56 -15.42 -24.06 -10.40
CA THR A 56 -14.58 -25.05 -9.69
C THR A 56 -15.26 -25.62 -8.45
N CYS A 57 -16.37 -25.03 -8.00
CA CYS A 57 -17.05 -25.33 -6.74
C CYS A 57 -16.12 -25.20 -5.52
N GLN A 58 -15.22 -24.22 -5.55
CA GLN A 58 -14.27 -23.95 -4.48
C GLN A 58 -14.60 -22.64 -3.78
N TYR A 59 -14.42 -22.61 -2.47
CA TYR A 59 -14.52 -21.40 -1.66
C TYR A 59 -13.11 -20.92 -1.33
N ASP A 60 -12.76 -19.72 -1.80
CA ASP A 60 -11.51 -19.06 -1.45
C ASP A 60 -11.77 -18.16 -0.24
N SER A 61 -11.25 -18.55 0.92
CA SER A 61 -11.42 -17.82 2.18
C SER A 61 -10.45 -16.64 2.34
N CYS A 62 -9.54 -16.43 1.38
CA CYS A 62 -8.43 -15.46 1.49
C CYS A 62 -7.64 -15.58 2.79
N GLU A 63 -7.43 -16.81 3.26
CA GLU A 63 -6.63 -17.12 4.45
C GLU A 63 -5.16 -17.23 4.08
N PHE A 64 -4.50 -16.08 3.88
CA PHE A 64 -3.05 -16.04 3.71
C PHE A 64 -2.33 -16.08 5.07
N PRO A 65 -1.02 -16.40 5.09
CA PRO A 65 -0.21 -16.26 6.30
C PRO A 65 -0.27 -14.82 6.84
N LEU A 66 -0.30 -14.68 8.17
CA LEU A 66 -0.38 -13.37 8.81
C LEU A 66 0.89 -12.53 8.57
N ASP A 67 2.03 -13.19 8.46
CA ASP A 67 3.34 -12.55 8.39
C ASP A 67 3.69 -12.14 6.96
N CYS A 68 3.76 -10.83 6.73
CA CYS A 68 4.14 -10.26 5.44
C CYS A 68 5.66 -10.18 5.26
N PRO A 69 6.17 -10.18 4.01
CA PRO A 69 7.59 -9.99 3.71
C PRO A 69 8.15 -8.71 4.34
N VAL A 70 9.40 -8.76 4.81
CA VAL A 70 10.07 -7.60 5.43
C VAL A 70 10.43 -6.53 4.40
N GLU A 71 9.89 -5.32 4.55
CA GLU A 71 10.29 -4.14 3.80
C GLU A 71 11.57 -3.52 4.41
N THR A 72 12.48 -3.00 3.58
CA THR A 72 13.70 -2.35 4.07
C THR A 72 13.63 -0.85 3.83
N ILE A 73 13.73 -0.07 4.92
CA ILE A 73 13.69 1.40 4.90
C ILE A 73 15.07 1.92 5.26
N ASN A 74 15.73 2.61 4.32
CA ASN A 74 17.03 3.24 4.57
C ASN A 74 16.84 4.70 4.96
N VAL A 75 17.42 5.10 6.09
CA VAL A 75 17.31 6.47 6.60
C VAL A 75 18.65 7.00 7.06
N THR A 76 18.86 8.29 6.88
CA THR A 76 20.05 8.97 7.41
C THR A 76 19.81 9.35 8.87
N GLU A 77 20.81 9.16 9.71
CA GLU A 77 20.80 9.60 11.10
C GLU A 77 20.40 11.09 11.22
N GLY A 78 19.63 11.41 12.25
CA GLY A 78 19.08 12.73 12.56
C GLY A 78 17.92 13.18 11.67
N SER A 79 17.49 12.39 10.69
CA SER A 79 16.27 12.66 9.91
C SER A 79 15.02 12.16 10.65
N ARG A 80 13.84 12.62 10.25
CA ARG A 80 12.56 12.09 10.76
C ARG A 80 12.22 10.79 10.02
N SER A 81 11.93 9.73 10.76
CA SER A 81 11.38 8.49 10.19
C SER A 81 9.89 8.36 10.47
N GLN A 82 9.16 7.84 9.50
CA GLN A 82 7.72 7.62 9.55
C GLN A 82 7.43 6.27 8.90
N ILE A 83 6.85 5.34 9.66
CA ILE A 83 6.51 3.99 9.22
C ILE A 83 4.99 3.86 9.28
N ARG A 84 4.35 3.52 8.16
CA ARG A 84 2.89 3.43 8.06
C ARG A 84 2.46 1.97 8.07
N CYS A 85 1.60 1.62 9.01
CA CYS A 85 0.92 0.33 9.10
C CYS A 85 -0.35 0.34 8.23
N ASN A 86 -0.15 0.38 6.91
CA ASN A 86 -1.24 0.40 5.95
C ASN A 86 -1.17 -0.83 5.06
N GLU A 87 -2.32 -1.45 4.83
CA GLU A 87 -2.48 -2.53 3.88
C GLU A 87 -3.24 -2.08 2.63
N THR A 88 -3.18 -2.93 1.61
CA THR A 88 -3.84 -2.70 0.31
C THR A 88 -5.28 -3.20 0.24
N PHE A 89 -5.68 -4.11 1.15
CA PHE A 89 -7.06 -4.61 1.24
C PHE A 89 -7.87 -3.83 2.28
N ASN A 90 -9.20 -3.88 2.14
CA ASN A 90 -10.09 -3.17 3.05
C ASN A 90 -10.09 -3.85 4.43
N ILE A 91 -9.88 -3.07 5.48
CA ILE A 91 -9.88 -3.54 6.87
C ILE A 91 -10.94 -2.74 7.61
N SER A 92 -11.62 -3.36 8.59
CA SER A 92 -12.54 -2.67 9.49
C SER A 92 -11.91 -1.40 10.07
N GLU A 93 -12.74 -0.40 10.38
CA GLU A 93 -12.28 0.84 11.04
C GLU A 93 -11.88 0.57 12.51
N ASP A 94 -12.52 -0.42 13.15
CA ASP A 94 -12.28 -0.83 14.54
C ASP A 94 -11.09 -1.79 14.64
N VAL A 95 -9.89 -1.27 14.42
CA VAL A 95 -8.63 -2.04 14.48
C VAL A 95 -7.71 -1.45 15.51
N GLU A 96 -7.20 -2.32 16.38
CA GLU A 96 -6.09 -2.02 17.26
C GLU A 96 -4.78 -2.28 16.52
N VAL A 97 -3.86 -1.32 16.61
CA VAL A 97 -2.52 -1.37 16.06
C VAL A 97 -1.54 -1.63 17.21
N ILE A 98 -0.87 -2.79 17.14
CA ILE A 98 0.15 -3.16 18.11
C ILE A 98 1.51 -3.03 17.44
N TRP A 99 2.32 -2.10 17.92
CA TRP A 99 3.69 -1.91 17.46
C TRP A 99 4.66 -2.66 18.34
N ARG A 100 5.62 -3.32 17.70
CA ARG A 100 6.73 -4.00 18.36
C ARG A 100 8.05 -3.68 17.68
N PHE A 101 9.14 -3.80 18.44
CA PHE A 101 10.49 -3.49 17.96
C PHE A 101 11.48 -4.60 18.34
N ALA A 102 12.28 -5.00 17.35
CA ALA A 102 13.43 -5.90 17.50
C ALA A 102 14.71 -5.11 17.14
N GLU A 103 15.53 -4.83 18.15
CA GLU A 103 16.72 -3.97 18.04
C GLU A 103 17.83 -4.63 17.23
N GLU A 104 18.44 -3.87 16.32
CA GLU A 104 19.63 -4.20 15.50
C GLU A 104 19.53 -5.40 14.54
N ILE A 105 18.41 -6.13 14.53
CA ILE A 105 18.25 -7.34 13.75
C ILE A 105 17.17 -7.22 12.67
N LYS A 106 17.40 -7.89 11.53
CA LYS A 106 16.40 -8.09 10.48
C LYS A 106 15.73 -9.44 10.69
N THR A 107 14.47 -9.46 11.12
CA THR A 107 13.79 -10.69 11.55
C THR A 107 12.28 -10.65 11.34
N GLN A 108 11.66 -11.83 11.27
CA GLN A 108 10.20 -12.04 11.34
C GLN A 108 9.82 -12.93 12.53
N GLN A 109 10.79 -13.28 13.39
CA GLN A 109 10.55 -14.16 14.53
C GLN A 109 9.90 -13.35 15.66
N VAL A 110 8.61 -13.60 15.90
CA VAL A 110 7.74 -12.81 16.81
C VAL A 110 8.29 -12.74 18.24
N ASP A 111 8.98 -13.79 18.71
CA ASP A 111 9.61 -13.89 20.04
C ASP A 111 10.77 -12.91 20.25
N GLN A 112 11.36 -12.37 19.18
CA GLN A 112 12.44 -11.40 19.25
C GLN A 112 11.95 -9.96 19.43
N PHE A 113 10.64 -9.73 19.30
CA PHE A 113 10.05 -8.40 19.35
C PHE A 113 9.57 -8.05 20.76
N LYS A 114 9.77 -6.79 21.15
CA LYS A 114 9.17 -6.21 22.35
C LYS A 114 8.06 -5.25 21.95
N GLU A 115 6.92 -5.35 22.60
CA GLU A 115 5.83 -4.39 22.43
C GLU A 115 6.29 -2.99 22.85
N VAL A 116 5.97 -1.99 22.01
CA VAL A 116 6.33 -0.59 22.25
C VAL A 116 5.11 0.30 22.40
N THR A 117 4.06 0.10 21.60
CA THR A 117 2.80 0.84 21.70
C THR A 117 1.61 -0.02 21.27
N VAL A 118 0.45 0.27 21.85
CA VAL A 118 -0.85 -0.31 21.51
C VAL A 118 -1.86 0.83 21.42
N GLY A 119 -2.70 0.85 20.38
CA GLY A 119 -3.71 1.89 20.21
C GLY A 119 -4.33 1.84 18.82
N ASP A 120 -4.72 2.99 18.28
CA ASP A 120 -5.34 3.15 16.95
C ASP A 120 -4.38 3.79 15.92
N ASP A 121 -3.20 4.25 16.36
CA ASP A 121 -2.26 4.97 15.49
C ASP A 121 -1.52 4.02 14.53
N ARG A 122 -1.86 4.14 13.24
CA ARG A 122 -1.21 3.44 12.14
C ARG A 122 0.14 4.06 11.73
N LEU A 123 0.59 5.14 12.36
CA LEU A 123 1.85 5.81 12.04
C LEU A 123 2.84 5.72 13.21
N TYR A 124 3.93 4.99 13.02
CA TYR A 124 5.06 5.07 13.94
C TYR A 124 6.00 6.20 13.50
N SER A 125 6.20 7.22 14.34
CA SER A 125 7.07 8.36 14.03
C SER A 125 8.25 8.48 14.98
N ILE A 126 9.45 8.58 14.39
CA ILE A 126 10.69 8.87 15.08
C ILE A 126 11.12 10.30 14.67
N PRO A 127 11.01 11.30 15.55
CA PRO A 127 11.29 12.70 15.19
C PRO A 127 12.74 12.93 14.72
N SER A 128 13.69 12.22 15.33
CA SER A 128 15.11 12.29 14.99
C SER A 128 15.76 10.92 15.15
N THR A 129 15.95 10.24 14.03
CA THR A 129 16.46 8.87 13.96
C THR A 129 17.93 8.81 14.41
N ARG A 130 18.30 7.73 15.09
CA ARG A 130 19.61 7.51 15.72
C ARG A 130 20.01 6.07 15.47
N LEU A 131 21.27 5.72 15.68
CA LEU A 131 21.78 4.37 15.39
C LEU A 131 21.03 3.26 16.16
N HIS A 132 20.68 3.48 17.43
CA HIS A 132 19.91 2.50 18.23
C HIS A 132 18.46 2.30 17.77
N HIS A 133 17.95 3.17 16.89
CA HIS A 133 16.64 2.96 16.27
C HIS A 133 16.71 1.93 15.12
N GLN A 134 17.91 1.50 14.72
CA GLN A 134 18.09 0.45 13.71
C GLN A 134 17.54 -0.88 14.23
N GLY A 135 16.80 -1.58 13.38
CA GLY A 135 16.17 -2.84 13.75
C GLY A 135 14.90 -3.08 12.94
N THR A 136 14.14 -4.10 13.33
CA THR A 136 12.85 -4.40 12.69
C THR A 136 11.71 -3.85 13.53
N TYR A 137 10.85 -3.06 12.91
CA TYR A 137 9.57 -2.62 13.45
C TYR A 137 8.49 -3.56 12.90
N GLN A 138 7.64 -4.06 13.78
CA GLN A 138 6.52 -4.91 13.42
C GLN A 138 5.24 -4.18 13.83
N CYS A 139 4.27 -4.09 12.92
CA CYS A 139 2.93 -3.63 13.26
C CYS A 139 1.93 -4.75 13.02
N GLU A 140 1.09 -5.01 14.01
CA GLU A 140 0.01 -5.99 13.96
C GLU A 140 -1.30 -5.24 13.93
N LEU A 141 -2.14 -5.54 12.95
CA LEU A 141 -3.53 -5.10 12.94
C LEU A 141 -4.37 -6.18 13.58
N TYR A 142 -5.02 -5.86 14.69
CA TYR A 142 -5.80 -6.78 15.50
C TYR A 142 -7.26 -6.31 15.54
N SER A 143 -8.19 -7.21 15.28
CA SER A 143 -9.63 -6.91 15.32
C SER A 143 -10.43 -8.17 15.60
N ALA A 144 -11.54 -8.04 16.31
CA ALA A 144 -12.44 -9.15 16.64
C ALA A 144 -11.70 -10.39 17.21
N GLU A 145 -10.80 -10.14 18.17
CA GLU A 145 -9.99 -11.17 18.85
C GLU A 145 -9.03 -11.96 17.94
N ARG A 146 -8.75 -11.46 16.74
CA ARG A 146 -7.88 -12.10 15.76
C ARG A 146 -6.90 -11.12 15.13
N SER A 147 -5.66 -11.58 14.95
CA SER A 147 -4.66 -10.88 14.14
C SER A 147 -5.07 -10.94 12.67
N ILE A 148 -5.21 -9.78 12.04
CA ILE A 148 -5.53 -9.66 10.62
C ILE A 148 -4.27 -9.79 9.79
N VAL A 149 -3.20 -9.08 10.16
CA VAL A 149 -1.95 -9.03 9.41
C VAL A 149 -0.81 -8.49 10.27
N ARG A 150 0.42 -8.91 9.94
CA ARG A 150 1.66 -8.45 10.57
C ARG A 150 2.62 -7.96 9.50
N LEU A 151 2.85 -6.65 9.48
CA LEU A 151 3.80 -6.00 8.59
C LEU A 151 5.14 -5.82 9.30
N TYR A 152 6.23 -5.98 8.54
CA TYR A 152 7.59 -5.92 9.07
C TYR A 152 8.42 -4.91 8.28
N PHE A 153 9.07 -4.00 8.99
CA PHE A 153 9.87 -2.91 8.42
C PHE A 153 11.26 -2.90 9.06
N TYR A 154 12.28 -3.30 8.31
CA TYR A 154 13.66 -3.19 8.73
C TYR A 154 14.18 -1.77 8.47
N LEU A 155 14.38 -1.00 9.54
CA LEU A 155 14.93 0.35 9.51
C LEU A 155 16.45 0.27 9.56
N SER A 156 17.11 0.63 8.46
CA SER A 156 18.56 0.73 8.35
C SER A 156 19.00 2.18 8.50
N VAL A 157 19.91 2.45 9.44
CA VAL A 157 20.32 3.83 9.78
C VAL A 157 21.74 4.10 9.29
N THR A 158 21.89 5.04 8.36
CA THR A 158 23.19 5.48 7.87
C THR A 158 23.73 6.63 8.74
N PRO A 159 24.88 6.48 9.41
CA PRO A 159 25.48 7.54 10.21
C PRO A 159 25.77 8.80 9.39
N ARG A 160 25.52 10.00 9.93
CA ARG A 160 25.78 11.27 9.21
C ARG A 160 27.24 11.43 8.80
N VAL A 161 28.17 10.98 9.63
CA VAL A 161 29.61 11.05 9.36
C VAL A 161 29.98 10.26 8.10
N LYS A 162 29.32 9.11 7.86
CA LYS A 162 29.52 8.34 6.63
C LYS A 162 29.01 9.10 5.40
N VAL A 163 27.85 9.76 5.49
CA VAL A 163 27.31 10.58 4.40
C VAL A 163 28.26 11.75 4.06
N GLY A 164 28.73 12.49 5.06
CA GLY A 164 29.68 13.58 4.84
C GLY A 164 31.00 13.10 4.23
N ARG A 165 31.52 11.95 4.67
CA ARG A 165 32.72 11.35 4.09
C ARG A 165 32.50 10.91 2.63
N SER A 166 31.37 10.30 2.31
CA SER A 166 31.02 9.92 0.94
C SER A 166 30.91 11.13 0.02
N GLN A 167 30.29 12.22 0.46
CA GLN A 167 30.20 13.47 -0.30
C GLN A 167 31.58 14.11 -0.53
N LEU A 168 32.43 14.12 0.50
CA LEU A 168 33.80 14.64 0.37
C LEU A 168 34.65 13.78 -0.56
N GLN A 169 34.48 12.45 -0.52
CA GLN A 169 35.15 11.53 -1.43
C GLN A 169 34.69 11.78 -2.88
N GLU A 170 33.39 11.96 -3.13
CA GLU A 170 32.86 12.28 -4.46
C GLU A 170 33.42 13.62 -4.99
N LEU A 171 33.50 14.64 -4.14
CA LEU A 171 34.10 15.94 -4.48
C LEU A 171 35.59 15.78 -4.84
N PHE A 172 36.34 15.01 -4.05
CA PHE A 172 37.74 14.74 -4.32
C PHE A 172 37.93 14.00 -5.64
N ASP A 173 37.17 12.93 -5.88
CA ASP A 173 37.25 12.13 -7.11
C ASP A 173 36.90 12.99 -8.35
N ARG A 174 35.90 13.88 -8.24
CA ARG A 174 35.58 14.87 -9.28
C ARG A 174 36.74 15.83 -9.54
N SER A 175 37.49 16.19 -8.49
CA SER A 175 38.66 17.08 -8.60
C SER A 175 39.85 16.41 -9.29
N LEU A 176 39.94 15.08 -9.23
CA LEU A 176 40.99 14.29 -9.90
C LEU A 176 40.75 14.09 -11.40
N LEU A 177 39.57 14.44 -11.92
CA LEU A 177 39.27 14.31 -13.35
C LEU A 177 40.14 15.28 -14.18
N PRO A 178 40.76 14.81 -15.30
CA PRO A 178 41.61 15.67 -16.11
C PRO A 178 40.83 16.85 -16.68
N ARG A 179 41.41 18.06 -16.50
CA ARG A 179 40.84 19.39 -16.82
C ARG A 179 39.73 19.84 -15.87
N GLY A 180 40.10 20.25 -14.64
CA GLY A 180 39.46 21.19 -13.70
C GLY A 180 38.22 21.99 -14.15
N ARG A 181 37.23 21.31 -14.71
CA ARG A 181 35.93 21.81 -15.12
C ARG A 181 35.01 21.25 -14.08
N PHE A 182 34.72 22.08 -13.09
CA PHE A 182 33.43 21.99 -12.41
C PHE A 182 32.39 21.99 -13.53
N VAL A 183 31.78 20.83 -13.79
CA VAL A 183 30.49 20.82 -14.48
C VAL A 183 29.61 21.64 -13.53
N PRO A 184 29.17 22.84 -13.92
CA PRO A 184 28.17 23.53 -13.13
C PRO A 184 27.04 22.54 -13.00
N GLU A 185 26.60 22.28 -11.77
CA GLU A 185 25.22 21.84 -11.55
C GLU A 185 24.37 22.65 -12.54
N PRO A 186 23.57 22.00 -13.42
CA PRO A 186 22.76 22.76 -14.37
C PRO A 186 21.99 23.73 -13.52
N ALA A 187 22.35 25.01 -13.61
CA ALA A 187 21.69 26.06 -12.88
C ALA A 187 20.22 25.79 -13.14
N SER A 188 19.47 25.51 -12.07
CA SER A 188 18.03 25.40 -12.17
C SER A 188 17.62 26.67 -12.90
N ALA A 189 17.31 26.53 -14.19
CA ALA A 189 16.93 27.66 -15.00
C ALA A 189 15.79 28.28 -14.19
N PRO A 190 15.86 29.57 -13.79
CA PRO A 190 14.74 30.18 -13.11
C PRO A 190 13.54 29.90 -14.02
N SER A 191 12.57 29.13 -13.52
CA SER A 191 11.57 28.48 -14.35
C SER A 191 10.99 29.50 -15.31
N SER A 192 11.40 29.43 -16.58
CA SER A 192 11.09 30.42 -17.63
C SER A 192 9.58 30.62 -17.77
N ALA A 193 8.80 29.60 -17.38
CA ALA A 193 7.36 29.64 -17.28
C ALA A 193 6.83 30.64 -16.25
N LEU A 194 7.45 30.76 -15.06
CA LEU A 194 6.96 31.64 -13.99
C LEU A 194 7.22 33.11 -14.32
N THR A 195 8.40 33.42 -14.88
CA THR A 195 8.72 34.77 -15.36
C THR A 195 7.86 35.17 -16.56
N LEU A 196 7.55 34.24 -17.48
CA LEU A 196 6.64 34.51 -18.59
C LEU A 196 5.19 34.73 -18.11
N LEU A 197 4.71 33.93 -17.14
CA LEU A 197 3.38 34.09 -16.53
C LEU A 197 3.24 35.44 -15.82
N LEU A 198 4.26 35.86 -15.06
CA LEU A 198 4.30 37.17 -14.40
C LEU A 198 4.26 38.32 -15.42
N LEU A 199 5.02 38.22 -16.51
CA LEU A 199 5.01 39.20 -17.60
C LEU A 199 3.63 39.28 -18.28
N ILE A 200 3.00 38.15 -18.58
CA ILE A 200 1.65 38.12 -19.18
C ILE A 200 0.60 38.72 -18.21
N CYS A 201 0.71 38.44 -16.92
CA CYS A 201 -0.23 38.95 -15.93
C CYS A 201 -0.11 40.47 -15.73
N LEU A 202 1.12 40.99 -15.74
CA LEU A 202 1.42 42.42 -15.69
C LEU A 202 0.91 43.16 -16.93
N THR A 203 1.11 42.61 -18.12
CA THR A 203 0.62 43.24 -19.36
C THR A 203 -0.89 43.24 -19.46
N ALA A 204 -1.57 42.15 -19.04
CA ALA A 204 -3.03 42.08 -18.99
C ALA A 204 -3.62 43.10 -18.01
N SER A 205 -3.03 43.25 -16.83
CA SER A 205 -3.47 44.21 -15.81
C SER A 205 -3.29 45.66 -16.28
N LEU A 206 -2.19 45.96 -16.97
CA LEU A 206 -1.93 47.29 -17.52
C LEU A 206 -2.89 47.63 -18.67
N LEU A 207 -3.19 46.68 -19.55
CA LEU A 207 -4.19 46.84 -20.61
C LEU A 207 -5.60 47.09 -20.05
N LEU A 208 -5.99 46.36 -19.00
CA LEU A 208 -7.27 46.61 -18.32
C LEU A 208 -7.33 48.00 -17.69
N PHE A 209 -6.24 48.44 -17.07
CA PHE A 209 -6.15 49.78 -16.50
C PHE A 209 -6.29 50.87 -17.57
N LEU A 210 -5.57 50.73 -18.69
CA LEU A 210 -5.64 51.66 -19.82
C LEU A 210 -7.04 51.70 -20.47
N LEU A 211 -7.73 50.56 -20.57
CA LEU A 211 -9.11 50.49 -21.08
C LEU A 211 -10.14 51.09 -20.12
N SER A 212 -9.84 51.17 -18.82
CA SER A 212 -10.73 51.79 -17.82
C SER A 212 -10.55 53.31 -17.68
N LEU A 213 -9.45 53.86 -18.19
CA LEU A 213 -9.18 55.31 -18.22
C LEU A 213 -9.40 55.95 -19.61
N GLY A 214 -9.81 55.16 -20.61
CA GLY A 214 -10.16 55.60 -21.96
C GLY A 214 -11.66 55.77 -22.15
#